data_AF-A0A7C1RBH3-F1
#
_entry.id   AF-A0A7C1RBH3-F1
#
_cell.length_a   1.000
_cell.length_b   1.000
_cell.length_c   1.000
_cell.angle_alpha   90.00
_cell.angle_beta   90.00
_cell.angle_gamma   90.00
#
_symmetry.space_group_name_H-M   'P 1'
#
loop_
_entity.id
_entity.type
_entity.pdbx_description
1 polymer ?
#
loop_
_entity_poly.entity_id
_entity_poly.type
_entity_poly.pdbx_seq_one_letter_code
_entity_poly.pdbx_strand_id
1 'polypeptide(L)'
;MIAIEQKNQIKVFKIFADILDLSIETFSSLGSLHEREKLIEDAALALKNEDFKQAAILFEKIANICFEIGDDFLGKEFYGKAEKITQFLENPF
;
A
#
# COMPACT_ATOMS: atom_id res chain seq x y z
N MET A 1 -16.87 -2.87 -19.44
CA MET A 1 -17.68 -1.85 -18.76
C MET A 1 -16.85 -1.26 -17.61
N ILE A 2 -15.82 -0.47 -17.94
CA ILE A 2 -14.80 0.01 -16.97
C ILE A 2 -14.64 1.55 -17.04
N ALA A 3 -14.91 2.17 -18.20
CA ALA A 3 -14.75 3.62 -18.40
C ALA A 3 -15.84 4.51 -17.75
N ILE A 4 -17.02 3.94 -17.43
CA ILE A 4 -18.14 4.72 -16.86
C ILE A 4 -17.89 5.00 -15.37
N GLU A 5 -17.33 4.04 -14.63
CA GLU A 5 -17.02 4.23 -13.20
C GLU A 5 -15.88 5.23 -12.97
N GLN A 6 -14.80 5.16 -13.76
CA GLN A 6 -13.69 6.11 -13.63
C GLN A 6 -14.14 7.56 -13.84
N LYS A 7 -15.03 7.81 -14.82
CA LYS A 7 -15.59 9.14 -15.08
C LYS A 7 -16.45 9.65 -13.92
N ASN A 8 -17.09 8.76 -13.17
CA ASN A 8 -17.91 9.12 -12.01
C ASN A 8 -17.03 9.39 -10.78
N GLN A 9 -15.98 8.59 -10.57
CA GLN A 9 -15.00 8.81 -9.51
C GLN A 9 -14.27 10.16 -9.66
N ILE A 10 -13.90 10.55 -10.89
CA ILE A 10 -13.26 11.86 -11.16
C ILE A 10 -14.19 13.04 -10.83
N LYS A 11 -15.51 12.90 -11.04
CA LYS A 11 -16.48 13.95 -10.70
C LYS A 11 -16.66 14.09 -9.20
N VAL A 12 -16.80 12.95 -8.51
CA VAL A 12 -16.88 12.91 -7.04
C VAL A 12 -15.60 13.50 -6.44
N PHE A 13 -14.44 13.17 -7.01
CA PHE A 13 -13.13 13.71 -6.64
C PHE A 13 -13.04 15.24 -6.72
N LYS A 14 -13.47 15.85 -7.82
CA LYS A 14 -13.49 17.32 -7.95
C LYS A 14 -14.38 18.00 -6.90
N ILE A 15 -15.55 17.41 -6.63
CA ILE A 15 -16.50 17.96 -5.65
C ILE A 15 -15.91 17.91 -4.24
N PHE A 16 -15.28 16.80 -3.85
CA PHE A 16 -14.65 16.69 -2.53
C PHE A 16 -13.44 17.63 -2.38
N ALA A 17 -12.60 17.74 -3.40
CA ALA A 17 -11.47 18.67 -3.40
C ALA A 17 -11.92 20.13 -3.26
N ASP A 18 -12.98 20.52 -3.99
CA ASP A 18 -13.56 21.87 -3.93
C ASP A 18 -14.23 22.16 -2.56
N ILE A 19 -14.88 21.18 -1.93
CA ILE A 19 -15.55 21.35 -0.63
C ILE A 19 -14.55 21.42 0.53
N LEU A 20 -13.50 20.59 0.47
CA LEU A 20 -12.55 20.42 1.57
C LEU A 20 -11.30 21.30 1.42
N ASP A 21 -11.23 22.12 0.36
CA ASP A 21 -10.06 22.94 -0.03
C ASP A 21 -8.75 22.14 -0.02
N LEU A 22 -8.85 20.87 -0.41
CA LEU A 22 -7.72 19.93 -0.38
C LEU A 22 -6.88 20.09 -1.64
N SER A 23 -5.57 20.23 -1.46
CA SER A 23 -4.62 20.17 -2.58
C SER A 23 -4.60 18.76 -3.17
N ILE A 24 -4.20 18.66 -4.43
CA ILE A 24 -3.99 17.40 -5.15
C ILE A 24 -3.07 16.44 -4.36
N GLU A 25 -2.12 16.98 -3.58
CA GLU A 25 -1.19 16.24 -2.73
C GLU A 25 -1.90 15.48 -1.61
N THR A 26 -2.87 16.12 -0.94
CA THR A 26 -3.69 15.48 0.09
C THR A 26 -4.53 14.32 -0.46
N PHE A 27 -5.01 14.45 -1.70
CA PHE A 27 -5.75 13.37 -2.34
C PHE A 27 -4.83 12.21 -2.79
N SER A 28 -3.63 12.53 -3.28
CA SER A 28 -2.62 11.51 -3.57
C SER A 28 -2.32 10.66 -2.35
N SER A 29 -2.19 11.30 -1.17
CA SER A 29 -2.00 10.61 0.11
C SER A 29 -3.17 9.68 0.48
N LEU A 30 -4.42 10.11 0.24
CA LEU A 30 -5.61 9.27 0.43
C LEU A 30 -5.62 8.02 -0.47
N GLY A 31 -5.20 8.17 -1.74
CA GLY A 31 -5.04 7.04 -2.66
C GLY A 31 -4.01 6.03 -2.15
N SER A 32 -2.84 6.52 -1.71
CA SER A 32 -1.77 5.71 -1.13
C SER A 32 -2.22 4.98 0.16
N LEU A 33 -3.04 5.61 1.00
CA LEU A 33 -3.60 4.97 2.20
C LEU A 33 -4.51 3.78 1.86
N HIS A 34 -5.38 3.95 0.87
CA HIS A 34 -6.27 2.86 0.43
C HIS A 34 -5.47 1.70 -0.19
N GLU A 35 -4.45 2.01 -1.00
CA GLU A 35 -3.56 0.99 -1.56
C GLU A 35 -2.81 0.23 -0.46
N ARG A 36 -2.29 0.93 0.56
CA ARG A 36 -1.63 0.33 1.71
C ARG A 36 -2.52 -0.70 2.42
N GLU A 37 -3.78 -0.36 2.68
CA GLU A 37 -4.73 -1.26 3.35
C GLU A 37 -4.93 -2.56 2.56
N LYS A 38 -5.16 -2.44 1.25
CA LYS A 38 -5.30 -3.61 0.38
C LYS A 38 -4.04 -4.49 0.37
N LEU A 39 -2.87 -3.87 0.28
CA LEU A 39 -1.61 -4.61 0.29
C LEU A 39 -1.37 -5.35 1.61
N ILE A 40 -1.81 -4.79 2.74
CA ILE A 40 -1.74 -5.47 4.05
C ILE A 40 -2.60 -6.74 4.05
N GLU A 41 -3.82 -6.68 3.50
CA GLU A 41 -4.68 -7.86 3.36
C GLU A 41 -4.04 -8.92 2.45
N ASP A 42 -3.51 -8.49 1.30
CA ASP A 42 -2.82 -9.37 0.36
C ASP A 42 -1.58 -10.02 1.00
N ALA A 43 -0.81 -9.27 1.80
CA ALA A 43 0.36 -9.79 2.51
C ALA A 43 -0.02 -10.83 3.57
N ALA A 44 -1.12 -10.60 4.30
CA ALA A 44 -1.65 -11.55 5.27
C ALA A 44 -2.13 -12.84 4.59
N LEU A 45 -2.77 -12.73 3.43
CA LEU A 45 -3.17 -13.88 2.62
C LEU A 45 -1.97 -14.66 2.08
N ALA A 46 -0.94 -13.97 1.58
CA ALA A 46 0.30 -14.60 1.12
C ALA A 46 0.99 -15.39 2.24
N LEU A 47 1.10 -14.81 3.44
CA LEU A 47 1.61 -15.50 4.62
C LEU A 47 0.78 -16.73 4.99
N LYS A 48 -0.55 -16.61 4.98
CA LYS A 48 -1.47 -17.72 5.29
C LYS A 48 -1.34 -18.87 4.30
N ASN A 49 -1.03 -18.56 3.04
CA ASN A 49 -0.84 -19.54 1.96
C ASN A 49 0.62 -20.02 1.84
N GLU A 50 1.49 -19.65 2.80
CA GLU A 50 2.92 -20.00 2.79
C GLU A 50 3.68 -19.47 1.56
N ASP A 51 3.12 -18.48 0.84
CA ASP A 51 3.80 -17.79 -0.24
C ASP A 51 4.69 -16.68 0.32
N PHE A 52 5.77 -17.12 0.97
CA PHE A 52 6.72 -16.23 1.65
C PHE A 52 7.41 -15.27 0.67
N LYS A 53 7.64 -15.70 -0.57
CA LYS A 53 8.24 -14.83 -1.59
C LYS A 53 7.30 -13.67 -1.92
N GLN A 54 6.02 -13.95 -2.13
CA GLN A 54 5.03 -12.91 -2.39
C GLN A 54 4.82 -12.02 -1.16
N ALA A 55 4.83 -12.59 0.06
CA ALA A 55 4.71 -11.83 1.29
C ALA A 55 5.86 -10.81 1.46
N ALA A 56 7.11 -11.21 1.17
CA ALA A 56 8.26 -10.30 1.22
C ALA A 56 8.11 -9.12 0.26
N ILE A 57 7.72 -9.39 -1.00
CA ILE A 57 7.48 -8.35 -2.02
C ILE A 57 6.37 -7.38 -1.58
N LEU A 58 5.28 -7.91 -1.00
CA LEU A 58 4.17 -7.08 -0.55
C LEU A 58 4.57 -6.20 0.65
N PHE A 59 5.33 -6.73 1.60
CA PHE A 59 5.84 -5.94 2.73
C PHE A 59 6.79 -4.83 2.29
N GLU A 60 7.65 -5.06 1.30
CA GLU A 60 8.50 -4.01 0.74
C GLU A 60 7.68 -2.91 0.05
N LYS A 61 6.63 -3.27 -0.68
CA LYS A 61 5.70 -2.28 -1.28
C LYS A 61 4.97 -1.45 -0.24
N ILE A 62 4.46 -2.10 0.82
CA ILE A 62 3.80 -1.40 1.94
C ILE A 62 4.78 -0.43 2.60
N ALA A 63 6.03 -0.83 2.79
CA ALA A 63 7.06 0.01 3.38
C ALA A 63 7.30 1.28 2.55
N ASN A 64 7.44 1.14 1.22
CA ASN A 64 7.61 2.26 0.31
C ASN A 64 6.43 3.25 0.38
N ILE A 65 5.20 2.76 0.38
CA ILE A 65 4.01 3.61 0.53
C ILE A 65 4.03 4.35 1.87
N CYS A 66 4.46 3.70 2.96
CA CYS A 66 4.59 4.34 4.26
C CYS A 66 5.61 5.50 4.22
N PHE A 67 6.75 5.32 3.54
CA PHE A 67 7.72 6.39 3.35
C PHE A 67 7.16 7.54 2.50
N GLU A 68 6.39 7.24 1.45
CA GLU A 68 5.76 8.24 0.59
C GLU A 68 4.75 9.12 1.35
N ILE A 69 4.00 8.55 2.29
CA ILE A 69 3.04 9.30 3.13
C ILE A 69 3.66 9.88 4.41
N GLY A 70 4.98 9.72 4.61
CA GLY A 70 5.71 10.24 5.77
C GLY A 70 5.61 9.41 7.06
N ASP A 71 5.13 8.18 6.98
CA ASP A 71 5.06 7.22 8.08
C ASP A 71 6.33 6.34 8.15
N ASP A 72 7.46 6.99 8.47
CA ASP A 72 8.78 6.34 8.50
C ASP A 72 8.89 5.20 9.50
N PHE A 73 8.18 5.29 10.62
CA PHE A 73 8.20 4.28 11.66
C PHE A 73 7.60 2.98 11.13
N LEU A 74 6.39 3.04 10.58
CA LEU A 74 5.71 1.88 10.04
C LEU A 74 6.43 1.34 8.78
N GLY A 75 6.98 2.24 7.96
CA GLY A 75 7.79 1.86 6.80
C GLY A 75 8.99 0.98 7.18
N LYS A 76 9.74 1.37 8.23
CA LYS A 76 10.85 0.56 8.74
C LYS A 76 10.41 -0.80 9.29
N GLU A 77 9.26 -0.86 9.98
CA GLU A 77 8.73 -2.14 10.47
C GLU A 77 8.40 -3.11 9.34
N PHE A 78 7.73 -2.64 8.29
CA PHE A 78 7.39 -3.48 7.14
C PHE A 78 8.63 -3.88 6.33
N TYR A 79 9.58 -2.98 6.16
CA TYR A 79 10.86 -3.31 5.52
C TYR A 79 11.61 -4.40 6.30
N GLY A 80 11.68 -4.28 7.63
CA GLY A 80 12.30 -5.30 8.48
C GLY A 80 11.58 -6.65 8.45
N LYS A 81 10.26 -6.68 8.22
CA LYS A 81 9.51 -7.92 7.97
C LYS A 81 9.89 -8.55 6.63
N ALA A 82 9.96 -7.76 5.56
CA ALA A 82 10.40 -8.23 4.25
C ALA A 82 11.81 -8.83 4.33
N GLU A 83 12.75 -8.12 4.96
CA GLU A 83 14.14 -8.58 5.11
C GLU A 83 14.25 -9.92 5.84
N LYS A 84 13.52 -10.09 6.95
CA LYS A 84 13.49 -11.37 7.69
C LYS A 84 12.99 -12.54 6.85
N ILE A 85 11.96 -12.32 6.04
CA ILE A 85 11.42 -13.37 5.16
C ILE A 85 12.41 -13.68 4.04
N THR A 86 13.03 -12.66 3.45
CA THR A 86 14.06 -12.84 2.42
C THR A 86 15.26 -13.62 2.97
N GLN A 87 15.75 -13.27 4.16
CA GLN A 87 16.84 -14.00 4.83
C GLN A 87 16.46 -15.47 5.09
N PHE A 88 15.22 -15.73 5.52
CA PHE A 88 14.71 -17.10 5.69
C PHE A 88 14.68 -17.89 4.38
N LEU A 89 14.35 -17.24 3.26
CA LEU A 89 14.31 -17.88 1.94
C LEU A 89 15.70 -18.15 1.35
N GLU A 90 16.67 -17.27 1.62
CA GLU A 90 18.06 -17.40 1.15
C GLU A 90 18.87 -18.38 1.99
N ASN A 91 18.59 -18.45 3.29
CA ASN A 91 19.20 -19.41 4.22
C ASN A 91 18.11 -20.19 4.97
N PRO A 92 17.40 -21.10 4.29
CA PRO A 92 16.51 -22.04 4.96
C PRO A 92 17.39 -23.00 5.77
N PHE A 93 17.22 -23.00 7.09
CA PHE A 93 17.94 -23.92 7.99
C PHE A 93 17.76 -25.39 7.59
#